data_AF-A0A6I3T173-F1
#
_entry.id   AF-A0A6I3T173-F1
#
_cell.length_a   1.000
_cell.length_b   1.000
_cell.length_c   1.000
_cell.angle_alpha   90.00
_cell.angle_beta   90.00
_cell.angle_gamma   90.00
#
_symmetry.space_group_name_H-M   'P 1'
#
loop_
_entity.id
_entity.type
_entity.pdbx_description
1 polymer ?
#
loop_
_entity_poly.entity_id
_entity_poly.type
_entity_poly.pdbx_seq_one_letter_code
_entity_poly.pdbx_strand_id
1 'polypeptide(L)'
;MNSWQTWKNRLVVATLLGAAACAAQAETVVSIDASPNPAIVGSTVDLSVLIDDASDLYAYQFSLSYDPAVLRATAVTEGAFLGTGGATYGGYDVIDNGAGKVSFVFNTLLGPTAGVSGSGALAHIRFDVIGYGTTPLAFSDGIFLDSNLADVAVTYTAAPLAAVPEPGTWLMLGVGLAGLATLRRRAA
;
A
#
# COMPACT_ATOMS: atom_id res chain seq x y z
N MET A 1 61.75 5.13 11.90
CA MET A 1 60.32 4.80 11.99
C MET A 1 60.16 3.35 11.57
N ASN A 2 59.86 2.45 12.50
CA ASN A 2 60.05 1.01 12.29
C ASN A 2 58.88 0.41 11.50
N SER A 3 59.19 -0.36 10.45
CA SER A 3 58.25 -0.99 9.50
C SER A 3 57.17 -1.85 10.15
N TRP A 4 57.38 -2.27 11.39
CA TRP A 4 56.41 -3.00 12.22
C TRP A 4 55.19 -2.17 12.63
N GLN A 5 55.35 -0.85 12.84
CA GLN A 5 54.24 0.02 13.24
C GLN A 5 53.37 0.45 12.05
N THR A 6 53.95 0.58 10.86
CA THR A 6 53.20 0.89 9.64
C THR A 6 52.31 -0.28 9.19
N TRP A 7 52.67 -1.52 9.47
CA TRP A 7 51.85 -2.70 9.15
C TRP A 7 50.66 -2.87 10.10
N LYS A 8 50.87 -2.64 11.40
CA LYS A 8 49.80 -2.66 12.43
C LYS A 8 48.75 -1.57 12.19
N ASN A 9 49.17 -0.35 11.83
CA ASN A 9 48.22 0.74 11.55
C ASN A 9 47.40 0.48 10.28
N ARG A 10 47.94 -0.24 9.28
CA ARG A 10 47.18 -0.63 8.07
C ARG A 10 46.16 -1.73 8.36
N LEU A 11 46.46 -2.67 9.26
CA LEU A 11 45.51 -3.70 9.71
C LEU A 11 44.39 -3.14 10.60
N VAL A 12 44.68 -2.13 11.42
CA VAL A 12 43.66 -1.43 12.24
C VAL A 12 42.74 -0.56 11.37
N VAL A 13 43.28 0.13 10.36
CA VAL A 13 42.44 0.90 9.42
C VAL A 13 41.60 -0.01 8.52
N ALA A 14 42.09 -1.20 8.14
CA ALA A 14 41.32 -2.17 7.36
C ALA A 14 40.20 -2.86 8.17
N THR A 15 40.35 -2.98 9.50
CA THR A 15 39.30 -3.53 10.38
C THR A 15 38.27 -2.49 10.83
N LEU A 16 38.65 -1.21 10.94
CA LEU A 16 37.72 -0.11 11.22
C LEU A 16 36.85 0.29 10.03
N LEU A 17 37.26 0.03 8.78
CA LEU A 17 36.41 0.24 7.60
C LEU A 17 35.37 -0.89 7.37
N GLY A 18 35.51 -2.05 8.03
CA GLY A 18 34.59 -3.19 7.88
C GLY A 18 33.38 -3.16 8.82
N ALA A 19 33.40 -2.32 9.86
CA ALA A 19 32.35 -2.26 10.89
C ALA A 19 31.21 -1.27 10.59
N ALA A 20 31.27 -0.59 9.44
CA ALA A 20 30.21 0.31 8.96
C ALA A 20 29.47 -0.25 7.73
N ALA A 21 29.47 -1.57 7.55
CA ALA A 21 28.38 -2.21 6.83
C ALA A 21 27.14 -2.09 7.73
N CYS A 22 26.52 -0.90 7.72
CA CYS A 22 25.16 -0.73 8.17
C CYS A 22 24.38 -1.84 7.45
N ALA A 23 23.92 -2.85 8.18
CA ALA A 23 22.92 -3.74 7.64
C ALA A 23 21.76 -2.82 7.27
N ALA A 24 21.61 -2.53 5.97
CA ALA A 24 20.41 -1.95 5.43
C ALA A 24 19.34 -3.03 5.65
N GLN A 25 18.78 -3.06 6.86
CA GLN A 25 17.57 -3.80 7.12
C GLN A 25 16.54 -3.16 6.19
N ALA A 26 15.92 -3.97 5.33
CA ALA A 26 14.84 -3.51 4.50
C ALA A 26 13.77 -2.93 5.42
N GLU A 27 13.44 -1.67 5.18
CA GLU A 27 12.44 -0.96 5.97
C GLU A 27 11.07 -1.54 5.62
N THR A 28 10.29 -1.97 6.61
CA THR A 28 8.95 -2.48 6.35
C THR A 28 8.07 -1.32 5.88
N VAL A 29 7.52 -1.41 4.67
CA VAL A 29 6.70 -0.37 4.06
C VAL A 29 5.26 -0.83 3.97
N VAL A 30 4.33 -0.01 4.42
CA VAL A 30 2.89 -0.20 4.20
C VAL A 30 2.46 0.75 3.09
N SER A 31 1.89 0.20 2.02
CA SER A 31 1.53 0.96 0.83
C SER A 31 0.07 0.79 0.43
N ILE A 32 -0.40 1.66 -0.46
CA ILE A 32 -1.72 1.58 -1.07
C ILE A 32 -1.57 1.43 -2.58
N ASP A 33 -2.23 0.40 -3.12
CA ASP A 33 -2.48 0.27 -4.55
C ASP A 33 -3.99 0.32 -4.81
N ALA A 34 -4.42 1.23 -5.68
CA ALA A 34 -5.83 1.41 -6.00
C ALA A 34 -6.05 1.16 -7.50
N SER A 35 -6.99 0.27 -7.82
CA SER A 35 -7.26 -0.13 -9.20
C SER A 35 -8.77 -0.13 -9.47
N PRO A 36 -9.25 0.58 -10.51
CA PRO A 36 -8.49 1.47 -11.41
C PRO A 36 -8.09 2.81 -10.76
N ASN A 37 -6.98 3.40 -11.24
CA ASN A 37 -6.56 4.79 -10.94
C ASN A 37 -5.92 5.43 -12.19
N PRO A 38 -6.56 6.42 -12.86
CA PRO A 38 -7.77 7.11 -12.44
C PRO A 38 -9.02 6.22 -12.52
N ALA A 39 -9.93 6.44 -11.58
CA ALA A 39 -11.24 5.81 -11.52
C ALA A 39 -12.29 6.66 -12.24
N ILE A 40 -13.40 6.04 -12.63
CA ILE A 40 -14.49 6.71 -13.33
C ILE A 40 -15.63 6.95 -12.35
N VAL A 41 -16.21 8.16 -12.35
CA VAL A 41 -17.38 8.45 -11.51
C VAL A 41 -18.53 7.50 -11.85
N GLY A 42 -19.13 6.88 -10.84
CA GLY A 42 -20.16 5.85 -10.98
C GLY A 42 -19.60 4.41 -11.04
N SER A 43 -18.28 4.24 -11.12
CA SER A 43 -17.63 2.92 -11.03
C SER A 43 -17.27 2.54 -9.59
N THR A 44 -16.73 1.33 -9.44
CA THR A 44 -16.07 0.88 -8.22
C THR A 44 -14.55 0.91 -8.36
N VAL A 45 -13.86 1.04 -7.24
CA VAL A 45 -12.40 0.86 -7.12
C VAL A 45 -12.10 -0.11 -5.99
N ASP A 46 -11.15 -1.01 -6.23
CA ASP A 46 -10.57 -1.86 -5.21
C ASP A 46 -9.23 -1.25 -4.76
N LEU A 47 -9.11 -0.97 -3.47
CA LEU A 47 -7.91 -0.50 -2.81
C LEU A 47 -7.29 -1.66 -2.05
N SER A 48 -6.05 -2.03 -2.40
CA SER A 48 -5.24 -3.00 -1.67
C SER A 48 -4.28 -2.27 -0.75
N VAL A 49 -4.33 -2.61 0.54
CA VAL A 49 -3.30 -2.22 1.51
C VAL A 49 -2.24 -3.30 1.50
N LEU A 50 -1.04 -2.93 1.12
CA LEU A 50 0.08 -3.84 0.92
C LEU A 50 1.12 -3.62 2.02
N ILE A 51 1.89 -4.66 2.30
CA ILE A 51 3.09 -4.58 3.11
C ILE A 51 4.26 -5.13 2.31
N ASP A 52 5.41 -4.49 2.43
CA ASP A 52 6.67 -4.90 1.84
C ASP A 52 7.74 -5.08 2.91
N ASP A 53 8.58 -6.10 2.73
CA ASP A 53 9.73 -6.39 3.60
C ASP A 53 9.37 -6.48 5.09
N ALA A 54 8.21 -7.09 5.40
CA ALA A 54 7.84 -7.40 6.78
C ALA A 54 8.73 -8.50 7.35
N SER A 55 9.05 -8.41 8.64
CA SER A 55 9.74 -9.46 9.38
C SER A 55 8.90 -9.86 10.60
N ASP A 56 8.53 -11.14 10.68
CA ASP A 56 7.81 -11.74 11.80
C ASP A 56 6.48 -11.03 12.15
N LEU A 57 5.75 -10.46 11.18
CA LEU A 57 4.50 -9.77 11.46
C LEU A 57 3.43 -10.76 11.95
N TYR A 58 2.90 -10.51 13.13
CA TYR A 58 1.89 -11.37 13.78
C TYR A 58 0.52 -10.71 13.90
N ALA A 59 0.49 -9.40 14.11
CA ALA A 59 -0.74 -8.62 14.17
C ALA A 59 -0.54 -7.24 13.56
N TYR A 60 -1.61 -6.68 12.99
CA TYR A 60 -1.63 -5.30 12.57
C TYR A 60 -2.99 -4.64 12.82
N GLN A 61 -2.96 -3.32 12.88
CA GLN A 61 -4.13 -2.47 12.91
C GLN A 61 -3.81 -1.15 12.21
N PHE A 62 -4.77 -0.59 11.47
CA PHE A 62 -4.69 0.78 10.97
C PHE A 62 -6.09 1.34 10.71
N SER A 63 -6.17 2.66 10.56
CA SER A 63 -7.32 3.38 10.04
C SER A 63 -6.96 4.04 8.71
N LEU A 64 -7.92 4.19 7.80
CA LEU A 64 -7.76 4.87 6.52
C LEU A 64 -8.75 6.03 6.39
N SER A 65 -8.26 7.21 6.03
CA SER A 65 -9.10 8.36 5.68
C SER A 65 -9.05 8.69 4.19
N TYR A 66 -10.17 9.18 3.66
CA TYR A 66 -10.40 9.58 2.27
C TYR A 66 -11.36 10.78 2.21
N ASP A 67 -11.52 11.39 1.02
CA ASP A 67 -12.50 12.46 0.80
C ASP A 67 -13.90 11.86 0.55
N PRO A 68 -14.88 12.08 1.46
CA PRO A 68 -16.23 11.54 1.32
C PRO A 68 -17.05 12.24 0.22
N ALA A 69 -16.56 13.33 -0.37
CA ALA A 69 -17.17 13.91 -1.56
C ALA A 69 -16.81 13.14 -2.84
N VAL A 70 -15.74 12.35 -2.82
CA VAL A 70 -15.21 11.62 -3.99
C VAL A 70 -15.51 10.13 -3.90
N LEU A 71 -15.32 9.52 -2.73
CA LEU A 71 -15.45 8.09 -2.53
C LEU A 71 -16.46 7.74 -1.43
N ARG A 72 -17.04 6.54 -1.53
CA ARG A 72 -17.83 5.91 -0.49
C ARG A 72 -17.35 4.48 -0.26
N ALA A 73 -16.81 4.18 0.91
CA ALA A 73 -16.38 2.83 1.27
C ALA A 73 -17.60 1.90 1.43
N THR A 74 -17.52 0.71 0.85
CA THR A 74 -18.62 -0.28 0.83
C THR A 74 -18.26 -1.61 1.46
N ALA A 75 -16.98 -1.99 1.47
CA ALA A 75 -16.54 -3.24 2.08
C ALA A 75 -15.07 -3.16 2.50
N VAL A 76 -14.72 -3.95 3.51
CA VAL A 76 -13.35 -4.28 3.90
C VAL A 76 -13.25 -5.79 3.98
N THR A 77 -12.23 -6.37 3.36
CA THR A 77 -11.94 -7.80 3.42
C THR A 77 -10.47 -8.01 3.76
N GLU A 78 -10.18 -9.11 4.46
CA GLU A 78 -8.83 -9.55 4.75
C GLU A 78 -8.02 -9.80 3.47
N GLY A 79 -6.74 -9.39 3.49
CA GLY A 79 -5.74 -9.76 2.50
C GLY A 79 -4.99 -11.03 2.91
N ALA A 80 -4.42 -11.72 1.93
CA ALA A 80 -3.89 -13.07 2.13
C ALA A 80 -2.62 -13.17 2.98
N PHE A 81 -1.94 -12.05 3.30
CA PHE A 81 -0.59 -12.07 3.87
C PHE A 81 -0.48 -12.88 5.17
N LEU A 82 -1.24 -12.53 6.22
CA LEU A 82 -1.19 -13.27 7.49
C LEU A 82 -1.74 -14.69 7.36
N GLY A 83 -2.71 -14.91 6.47
CA GLY A 83 -3.26 -16.26 6.20
C GLY A 83 -2.22 -17.27 5.70
N THR A 84 -1.06 -16.81 5.22
CA THR A 84 0.07 -17.71 4.88
C THR A 84 0.76 -18.32 6.10
N GLY A 85 0.65 -17.68 7.27
CA GLY A 85 1.22 -18.14 8.54
C GLY A 85 0.30 -19.06 9.35
N GLY A 86 -1.00 -19.07 9.06
CA GLY A 86 -1.97 -19.91 9.78
C GLY A 86 -3.38 -19.34 9.80
N ALA A 87 -4.19 -19.82 10.74
CA ALA A 87 -5.54 -19.28 10.97
C ALA A 87 -5.45 -17.87 11.53
N THR A 88 -6.36 -17.00 11.08
CA THR A 88 -6.37 -15.58 11.41
C THR A 88 -7.69 -15.16 12.06
N TYR A 89 -7.67 -14.01 12.73
CA TYR A 89 -8.85 -13.30 13.19
C TYR A 89 -8.69 -11.82 12.86
N GLY A 90 -9.52 -11.33 11.94
CA GLY A 90 -9.49 -9.95 11.48
C GLY A 90 -10.87 -9.36 11.26
N GLY A 91 -10.88 -8.05 11.05
CA GLY A 91 -12.11 -7.29 10.88
C GLY A 91 -11.83 -5.79 10.79
N TYR A 92 -12.88 -5.01 11.03
CA TYR A 92 -12.83 -3.57 11.14
C TYR A 92 -13.87 -3.11 12.18
N ASP A 93 -13.71 -1.91 12.72
CA ASP A 93 -14.68 -1.35 13.68
C ASP A 93 -15.85 -0.69 12.95
N VAL A 94 -15.58 0.38 12.20
CA VAL A 94 -16.62 1.17 11.55
C VAL A 94 -16.19 1.75 10.20
N ILE A 95 -17.13 1.77 9.25
CA ILE A 95 -17.06 2.58 8.03
C ILE A 95 -17.94 3.82 8.23
N ASP A 96 -17.31 4.96 8.46
CA ASP A 96 -17.98 6.26 8.55
C ASP A 96 -17.79 7.03 7.24
N ASN A 97 -18.74 6.84 6.32
CA ASN A 97 -18.76 7.54 5.03
C ASN A 97 -19.07 9.05 5.17
N GLY A 98 -19.60 9.51 6.31
CA GLY A 98 -19.81 10.94 6.56
C GLY A 98 -18.51 11.65 6.94
N ALA A 99 -17.67 10.97 7.72
CA ALA A 99 -16.35 11.46 8.11
C ALA A 99 -15.23 11.10 7.12
N GLY A 100 -15.51 10.24 6.13
CA GLY A 100 -14.50 9.75 5.19
C GLY A 100 -13.46 8.84 5.85
N LYS A 101 -13.88 7.95 6.77
CA LYS A 101 -12.97 7.11 7.55
C LYS A 101 -13.40 5.64 7.58
N VAL A 102 -12.45 4.74 7.38
CA VAL A 102 -12.55 3.33 7.75
C VAL A 102 -11.65 3.14 8.98
N SER A 103 -12.26 2.84 10.13
CA SER A 103 -11.56 2.80 11.41
C SER A 103 -11.18 1.38 11.81
N PHE A 104 -9.97 1.25 12.36
CA PHE A 104 -9.49 0.03 13.01
C PHE A 104 -9.63 -1.23 12.15
N VAL A 105 -9.15 -1.21 10.91
CA VAL A 105 -8.93 -2.44 10.14
C VAL A 105 -7.81 -3.21 10.82
N PHE A 106 -8.08 -4.43 11.26
CA PHE A 106 -7.13 -5.24 12.02
C PHE A 106 -7.11 -6.69 11.59
N ASN A 107 -6.01 -7.38 11.86
CA ASN A 107 -5.90 -8.82 11.76
C ASN A 107 -4.76 -9.36 12.65
N THR A 108 -4.87 -10.60 13.08
CA THR A 108 -3.85 -11.31 13.85
C THR A 108 -3.86 -12.81 13.55
N LEU A 109 -2.69 -13.45 13.66
CA LEU A 109 -2.57 -14.91 13.70
C LEU A 109 -3.16 -15.48 14.99
N LEU A 110 -3.63 -16.73 14.92
CA LEU A 110 -4.16 -17.45 16.06
C LEU A 110 -3.20 -18.55 16.54
N GLY A 111 -2.91 -18.53 17.84
CA GLY A 111 -2.08 -19.55 18.51
C GLY A 111 -0.59 -19.20 18.54
N PRO A 112 0.24 -20.04 19.18
CA PRO A 112 1.67 -19.77 19.38
C PRO A 112 2.48 -20.11 18.11
N THR A 113 2.21 -19.40 17.03
CA THR A 113 2.94 -19.49 15.75
C THR A 113 3.91 -18.32 15.61
N ALA A 114 4.96 -18.51 14.82
CA ALA A 114 5.75 -17.37 14.35
C ALA A 114 4.89 -16.44 13.48
N GLY A 115 5.30 -15.18 13.36
CA GLY A 115 4.73 -14.23 12.43
C GLY A 115 5.15 -14.52 10.98
N VAL A 116 4.57 -13.75 10.06
CA VAL A 116 4.83 -13.87 8.63
C VAL A 116 5.86 -12.83 8.20
N SER A 117 6.85 -13.27 7.42
CA SER A 117 7.85 -12.41 6.80
C SER A 117 7.67 -12.35 5.27
N GLY A 118 7.99 -11.21 4.67
CA GLY A 118 7.92 -10.97 3.23
C GLY A 118 6.93 -9.84 2.87
N SER A 119 6.43 -9.89 1.64
CA SER A 119 5.47 -8.92 1.11
C SER A 119 4.12 -9.55 0.82
N GLY A 120 3.05 -8.74 0.86
CA GLY A 120 1.72 -9.18 0.44
C GLY A 120 0.60 -8.21 0.80
N ALA A 121 -0.64 -8.62 0.52
CA ALA A 121 -1.81 -7.81 0.84
C ALA A 121 -2.23 -8.03 2.29
N LEU A 122 -2.33 -6.94 3.06
CA LEU A 122 -2.89 -6.92 4.40
C LEU A 122 -4.42 -6.92 4.35
N ALA A 123 -5.00 -6.02 3.55
CA ALA A 123 -6.45 -5.84 3.44
C ALA A 123 -6.85 -5.33 2.05
N HIS A 124 -8.11 -5.54 1.69
CA HIS A 124 -8.75 -4.91 0.54
C HIS A 124 -9.95 -4.07 0.98
N ILE A 125 -10.06 -2.86 0.46
CA ILE A 125 -11.16 -1.93 0.75
C ILE A 125 -11.81 -1.56 -0.57
N ARG A 126 -13.13 -1.76 -0.66
CA ARG A 126 -13.91 -1.41 -1.86
C ARG A 126 -14.56 -0.05 -1.70
N PHE A 127 -14.46 0.75 -2.74
CA PHE A 127 -15.09 2.07 -2.82
C PHE A 127 -16.01 2.17 -4.04
N ASP A 128 -17.13 2.86 -3.86
CA ASP A 128 -17.89 3.46 -4.96
C ASP A 128 -17.35 4.87 -5.22
N VAL A 129 -17.18 5.23 -6.49
CA VAL A 129 -16.74 6.57 -6.89
C VAL A 129 -17.97 7.45 -7.09
N ILE A 130 -18.20 8.37 -6.17
CA ILE A 130 -19.42 9.21 -6.12
C ILE A 130 -19.20 10.66 -6.57
N GLY A 131 -17.94 11.09 -6.67
CA GLY A 131 -17.55 12.41 -7.14
C GLY A 131 -16.26 12.38 -7.96
N TYR A 132 -15.97 13.49 -8.63
CA TYR A 132 -14.73 13.69 -9.40
C TYR A 132 -13.71 14.48 -8.59
N GLY A 133 -12.43 14.36 -8.93
CA GLY A 133 -11.32 15.05 -8.26
C GLY A 133 -10.27 14.08 -7.75
N THR A 134 -9.34 14.59 -6.96
CA THR A 134 -8.27 13.79 -6.36
C THR A 134 -8.55 13.64 -4.87
N THR A 135 -8.67 12.41 -4.38
CA THR A 135 -8.79 12.11 -2.96
C THR A 135 -7.43 11.72 -2.38
N PRO A 136 -6.93 12.40 -1.34
CA PRO A 136 -5.82 11.87 -0.57
C PRO A 136 -6.25 10.60 0.15
N LEU A 137 -5.32 9.66 0.31
CA LEU A 137 -5.49 8.46 1.10
C LEU A 137 -4.45 8.52 2.20
N ALA A 138 -4.87 8.46 3.47
CA ALA A 138 -3.95 8.62 4.58
C ALA A 138 -4.20 7.58 5.67
N PHE A 139 -3.12 6.99 6.14
CA PHE A 139 -3.13 6.07 7.26
C PHE A 139 -3.12 6.83 8.59
N SER A 140 -3.75 6.24 9.59
CA SER A 140 -3.73 6.68 10.99
C SER A 140 -3.88 5.47 11.91
N ASP A 141 -3.68 5.66 13.22
CA ASP A 141 -3.93 4.63 14.24
C ASP A 141 -3.18 3.30 13.99
N GLY A 142 -2.00 3.39 13.37
CA GLY A 142 -1.22 2.26 12.90
C GLY A 142 -0.45 1.56 14.02
N ILE A 143 -0.66 0.27 14.18
CA ILE A 143 0.03 -0.61 15.14
C ILE A 143 0.39 -1.90 14.41
N PHE A 144 1.65 -2.33 14.51
CA PHE A 144 2.16 -3.54 13.88
C PHE A 144 3.00 -4.27 14.91
N LEU A 145 2.74 -5.56 15.13
CA LEU A 145 3.36 -6.34 16.20
C LEU A 145 3.98 -7.62 15.64
N ASP A 146 5.13 -7.98 16.19
CA ASP A 146 5.80 -9.25 15.93
C ASP A 146 5.19 -10.41 16.77
N SER A 147 5.69 -11.63 16.60
CA SER A 147 5.19 -12.80 17.36
C SER A 147 5.50 -12.75 18.86
N ASN A 148 6.41 -11.87 19.29
CA ASN A 148 6.72 -11.58 20.69
C ASN A 148 5.91 -10.40 21.24
N LEU A 149 4.98 -9.86 20.45
CA LEU A 149 4.17 -8.67 20.75
C LEU A 149 5.01 -7.39 20.88
N ALA A 150 6.19 -7.35 20.25
CA ALA A 150 6.99 -6.15 20.12
C ALA A 150 6.58 -5.35 18.88
N ASP A 151 6.73 -4.03 18.94
CA ASP A 151 6.38 -3.15 17.82
C ASP A 151 7.29 -3.39 16.61
N VAL A 152 6.66 -3.52 15.44
CA VAL A 152 7.32 -3.51 14.14
C VAL A 152 7.23 -2.09 13.57
N ALA A 153 8.38 -1.45 13.36
CA ALA A 153 8.44 -0.14 12.75
C ALA A 153 8.03 -0.22 11.27
N VAL A 154 7.09 0.63 10.86
CA VAL A 154 6.63 0.71 9.47
C VAL A 154 6.65 2.14 8.95
N THR A 155 6.90 2.28 7.66
CA THR A 155 6.75 3.54 6.93
C THR A 155 5.57 3.46 5.98
N TYR A 156 4.75 4.52 5.95
CA TYR A 156 3.56 4.58 5.11
C TYR A 156 3.84 5.28 3.78
N THR A 157 3.36 4.69 2.69
CA THR A 157 3.34 5.32 1.38
C THR A 157 1.93 5.23 0.79
N ALA A 158 1.39 6.36 0.34
CA ALA A 158 0.05 6.38 -0.23
C ALA A 158 0.03 7.32 -1.44
N ALA A 159 -0.25 6.76 -2.62
CA ALA A 159 -0.56 7.57 -3.79
C ALA A 159 -2.02 8.05 -3.69
N PRO A 160 -2.32 9.30 -4.06
CA PRO A 160 -3.69 9.75 -4.12
C PRO A 160 -4.46 9.01 -5.23
N LEU A 161 -5.77 8.87 -5.04
CA LEU A 161 -6.66 8.32 -6.06
C LEU A 161 -7.30 9.47 -6.83
N ALA A 162 -7.23 9.41 -8.16
CA ALA A 162 -7.91 10.34 -9.03
C ALA A 162 -9.23 9.74 -9.53
N ALA A 163 -10.31 10.52 -9.47
CA ALA A 163 -11.62 10.20 -10.02
C ALA A 163 -11.96 11.19 -11.14
N VAL A 164 -12.29 10.66 -12.31
CA VAL A 164 -12.53 11.43 -13.54
C VAL A 164 -13.95 11.16 -14.04
N PRO A 165 -14.66 12.16 -14.61
CA PRO A 165 -15.95 11.92 -15.23
C PRO A 165 -15.90 10.87 -16.35
N GLU A 166 -17.03 10.23 -16.64
CA GLU A 166 -17.13 9.34 -17.81
C GLU A 166 -16.71 10.08 -19.09
N PRO A 167 -15.89 9.46 -19.96
CA PRO A 167 -15.58 10.05 -21.26
C PRO A 167 -16.88 10.26 -22.04
N GLY A 168 -17.19 11.52 -22.37
CA GLY A 168 -18.43 11.83 -23.08
C GLY A 168 -18.56 11.01 -24.36
N THR A 169 -19.65 10.24 -24.50
CA THR A 169 -19.89 9.32 -25.62
C THR A 169 -19.73 10.01 -26.99
N TRP A 170 -20.15 11.29 -27.07
CA TRP A 170 -20.02 12.10 -28.27
C TRP A 170 -18.57 12.49 -28.62
N LEU A 171 -17.71 12.71 -27.61
CA LEU A 171 -16.29 12.94 -27.84
C LEU A 171 -15.64 11.68 -28.41
N MET A 172 -15.93 10.52 -27.82
CA MET A 172 -15.41 9.23 -28.31
C MET A 172 -15.93 8.91 -29.72
N LEU A 173 -17.22 9.14 -29.98
CA LEU A 173 -17.81 8.98 -31.31
C LEU A 173 -17.18 9.95 -32.33
N GLY A 174 -16.99 11.22 -31.95
CA GLY A 174 -16.37 12.24 -32.79
C GLY A 174 -14.93 11.90 -33.17
N VAL A 175 -14.12 11.44 -32.21
CA VAL A 175 -12.74 10.97 -32.46
C VAL A 175 -12.74 9.75 -33.37
N GLY A 176 -13.64 8.78 -33.14
CA GLY A 176 -13.79 7.59 -33.99
C GLY A 176 -14.16 7.95 -35.43
N LEU A 177 -15.14 8.85 -35.63
CA LEU A 177 -15.55 9.32 -36.95
C LEU A 177 -14.44 10.11 -37.65
N ALA A 178 -13.69 10.94 -36.93
CA ALA A 178 -12.54 11.66 -37.48
C ALA A 178 -11.45 10.68 -37.94
N GLY A 179 -11.12 9.67 -37.13
CA GLY A 179 -10.20 8.60 -37.51
C GLY A 179 -10.63 7.89 -38.79
N LEU A 180 -11.89 7.45 -38.88
CA LEU A 180 -12.44 6.81 -40.08
C LEU A 180 -12.39 7.73 -41.31
N ALA A 181 -12.68 9.02 -41.15
CA ALA A 181 -12.58 9.99 -42.23
C ALA A 181 -11.13 10.14 -42.76
N THR A 182 -10.14 10.12 -41.86
CA THR A 182 -8.72 10.18 -42.28
C THR A 182 -8.26 8.92 -43.00
N LEU A 183 -8.74 7.74 -42.60
CA LEU A 183 -8.45 6.47 -43.28
C LEU A 183 -9.05 6.46 -44.68
N ARG A 184 -10.29 6.92 -44.83
CA ARG A 184 -10.94 7.03 -46.15
C ARG A 184 -10.21 7.98 -47.09
N ARG A 185 -9.63 9.07 -46.58
CA ARG A 185 -8.81 10.01 -47.37
C ARG A 185 -7.44 9.48 -47.77
N ARG A 186 -6.92 8.43 -47.12
CA ARG A 186 -5.64 7.79 -47.47
C ARG A 186 -5.80 6.64 -48.46
N ALA A 187 -7.00 6.08 -48.59
CA ALA A 187 -7.31 4.97 -49.49
C ALA A 187 -7.88 5.40 -50.86
N ALA A 188 -8.10 6.69 -51.06
CA ALA A 188 -8.52 7.32 -52.32
C ALA A 188 -7.38 8.17 -52.88
#